data_AF-A0A1T2X9X5-F1
#
_entry.id   AF-A0A1T2X9X5-F1
#
_cell.length_a   1.000
_cell.length_b   1.000
_cell.length_c   1.000
_cell.angle_alpha   90.00
_cell.angle_beta   90.00
_cell.angle_gamma   90.00
#
_symmetry.space_group_name_H-M   'P 1'
#
loop_
_entity.id
_entity.type
_entity.pdbx_description
1 polymer ?
#
loop_
_entity_poly.entity_id
_entity_poly.type
_entity_poly.pdbx_seq_one_letter_code
_entity_poly.pdbx_strand_id
1 'polypeptide(L)'
;MLTNTHFVILAVVFLLFSLLGVIFRILYYSDVGVKFYFIRFSNVVLLTLVFPVIAYRELVKHRTDYISKINKDSELSEEQKSMLKRKISSNNTILLRVIYNSVRRFKENLDFNIRLLNHIKNETGNEIRVKVKISIEIKKIKENQENFQDKVLSMFA
;
A
#
# COMPACT_ATOMS: atom_id res chain seq x y z
N MET A 1 -6.12 37.40 -8.25
CA MET A 1 -6.95 36.28 -7.77
C MET A 1 -6.93 35.21 -8.86
N LEU A 2 -6.18 34.11 -8.70
CA LEU A 2 -6.25 33.02 -9.69
C LEU A 2 -7.68 32.49 -9.68
N THR A 3 -8.44 32.69 -10.76
CA THR A 3 -9.78 32.11 -10.87
C THR A 3 -9.68 30.58 -10.84
N ASN A 4 -10.70 29.91 -10.28
CA ASN A 4 -10.74 28.46 -10.10
C ASN A 4 -10.28 27.67 -11.35
N THR A 5 -10.58 28.17 -12.54
CA THR A 5 -10.13 27.61 -13.83
C THR A 5 -8.61 27.55 -13.98
N HIS A 6 -7.88 28.60 -13.59
CA HIS A 6 -6.41 28.61 -13.65
C HIS A 6 -5.80 27.61 -12.66
N PHE A 7 -6.41 27.44 -11.49
CA PHE A 7 -5.97 26.44 -10.51
C PHE A 7 -6.19 25.01 -11.05
N VAL A 8 -7.34 24.75 -11.68
CA VAL A 8 -7.62 23.46 -12.33
C VAL A 8 -6.62 23.18 -13.46
N ILE A 9 -6.37 24.16 -14.34
CA ILE A 9 -5.37 24.01 -15.42
C ILE A 9 -3.99 23.71 -14.83
N LEU A 10 -3.56 24.45 -13.80
CA LEU A 10 -2.27 24.23 -13.16
C LEU A 10 -2.16 22.83 -12.54
N ALA A 11 -3.23 22.34 -11.91
CA ALA A 11 -3.29 20.99 -11.35
C ALA A 11 -3.22 19.90 -12.43
N VAL A 12 -3.90 20.09 -13.57
CA VAL A 12 -3.84 19.18 -14.71
C VAL A 12 -2.44 19.16 -15.32
N VAL A 13 -1.82 20.34 -15.53
CA VAL A 13 -0.45 20.45 -16.03
C VAL A 13 0.53 19.77 -15.07
N PHE A 14 0.41 20.00 -13.77
CA PHE A 14 1.23 19.33 -12.75
C PHE A 14 1.10 17.81 -12.80
N LEU A 15 -0.12 17.28 -12.93
CA LEU A 15 -0.37 15.85 -13.08
C LEU A 15 0.28 15.28 -14.35
N LEU A 16 0.13 15.95 -15.50
CA LEU A 16 0.71 15.53 -16.78
C LEU A 16 2.25 15.49 -16.72
N PHE A 17 2.90 16.55 -16.21
CA PHE A 17 4.35 16.59 -16.06
C PHE A 17 4.87 15.56 -15.05
N SER A 18 4.14 15.32 -13.96
CA SER A 18 4.47 14.27 -13.00
C SER A 18 4.41 12.89 -13.64
N LEU A 19 3.38 12.62 -14.45
CA LEU A 19 3.23 11.37 -15.18
C LEU A 19 4.35 11.17 -16.22
N LEU A 20 4.67 12.22 -16.99
CA LEU A 20 5.79 12.24 -17.93
C LEU A 20 7.12 11.98 -17.24
N GLY A 21 7.37 12.62 -16.08
CA GLY A 21 8.57 12.39 -15.28
C GLY A 21 8.73 10.93 -14.84
N VAL A 22 7.63 10.28 -14.45
CA VAL A 22 7.62 8.85 -14.12
C VAL A 22 7.93 8.00 -15.35
N ILE A 23 7.29 8.29 -16.49
CA ILE A 23 7.52 7.57 -17.75
C ILE A 23 8.98 7.69 -18.18
N PHE A 24 9.54 8.91 -18.22
CA PHE A 24 10.94 9.12 -18.59
C PHE A 24 11.89 8.39 -17.65
N ARG A 25 11.60 8.37 -16.35
CA ARG A 25 12.44 7.66 -15.38
C ARG A 25 12.38 6.15 -15.57
N ILE A 26 11.22 5.59 -15.89
CA ILE A 26 11.09 4.17 -16.23
C ILE A 26 11.85 3.87 -17.52
N LEU A 27 11.71 4.69 -18.56
CA LEU A 27 12.37 4.48 -19.85
C LEU A 27 13.90 4.63 -19.78
N TYR A 28 14.40 5.61 -19.04
CA TYR A 28 15.83 5.95 -18.97
C TYR A 28 16.63 5.04 -18.03
N TYR A 29 16.03 4.55 -16.94
CA TYR A 29 16.73 3.69 -15.96
C TYR A 29 16.45 2.19 -16.15
N SER A 30 15.70 1.83 -17.18
CA SER A 30 15.41 0.43 -17.49
C SER A 30 16.29 -0.08 -18.62
N ASP A 31 17.25 -0.93 -18.30
CA ASP A 31 18.05 -1.70 -19.26
C ASP A 31 17.22 -2.85 -19.87
N VAL A 32 15.97 -2.61 -20.28
CA VAL A 32 15.10 -3.65 -20.84
C VAL A 32 14.90 -3.46 -22.32
N GLY A 33 14.96 -4.56 -23.07
CA GLY A 33 14.59 -4.55 -24.47
C GLY A 33 13.14 -4.10 -24.66
N VAL A 34 12.87 -3.42 -25.78
CA VAL A 34 11.58 -2.74 -26.06
C VAL A 34 10.36 -3.61 -25.78
N LYS A 35 10.47 -4.91 -26.05
CA LYS A 35 9.41 -5.93 -25.85
C LYS A 35 8.92 -6.06 -24.41
N PHE A 36 9.70 -5.64 -23.41
CA PHE A 36 9.36 -5.80 -22.00
C PHE A 36 8.98 -4.49 -21.28
N TYR A 37 8.99 -3.34 -21.96
CA TYR A 37 8.62 -2.07 -21.34
C TYR A 37 7.23 -2.06 -20.73
N PHE A 38 6.27 -2.73 -21.37
CA PHE A 38 4.91 -2.83 -20.83
C PHE A 38 4.87 -3.57 -19.48
N ILE A 39 5.64 -4.66 -19.35
CA ILE A 39 5.74 -5.43 -18.10
C ILE A 39 6.42 -4.57 -17.02
N ARG A 40 7.52 -3.89 -17.36
CA ARG A 40 8.22 -2.98 -16.46
C ARG A 40 7.31 -1.84 -15.98
N PHE A 41 6.62 -1.18 -16.90
CA PHE A 41 5.69 -0.10 -16.60
C PHE A 41 4.57 -0.59 -15.68
N SER A 42 3.95 -1.73 -16.01
CA SER A 42 2.92 -2.35 -15.16
C SER A 42 3.44 -2.66 -13.76
N ASN A 43 4.65 -3.20 -13.62
CA ASN A 43 5.24 -3.52 -12.33
C ASN A 43 5.52 -2.26 -11.51
N VAL A 44 6.07 -1.22 -12.12
CA VAL A 44 6.37 0.05 -11.44
C VAL A 44 5.08 0.74 -10.99
N VAL A 45 4.06 0.78 -11.84
CA VAL A 45 2.73 1.31 -11.48
C VAL A 45 2.14 0.52 -10.32
N LEU A 46 2.23 -0.81 -10.35
CA LEU A 46 1.70 -1.68 -9.32
C LEU A 46 2.44 -1.48 -7.98
N LEU A 47 3.77 -1.48 -8.00
CA LEU A 47 4.57 -1.29 -6.79
C LEU A 47 4.48 0.13 -6.21
N THR A 48 4.26 1.13 -7.05
CA THR A 48 4.31 2.54 -6.61
C THR A 48 2.92 3.12 -6.29
N LEU A 49 1.88 2.69 -7.01
CA LEU A 49 0.50 3.20 -6.82
C LEU A 49 -0.43 2.22 -6.11
N VAL A 50 -0.31 0.91 -6.36
CA VAL A 50 -1.19 -0.09 -5.72
C VAL A 50 -0.74 -0.40 -4.29
N PHE A 51 0.57 -0.35 -4.01
CA PHE A 51 1.10 -0.61 -2.67
C PHE A 51 0.55 0.34 -1.58
N PRO A 52 0.45 1.68 -1.78
CA PRO A 52 -0.24 2.56 -0.85
C PRO A 52 -1.68 2.15 -0.55
N VAL A 53 -2.43 1.67 -1.55
CA VAL A 53 -3.82 1.21 -1.37
C VAL A 53 -3.86 -0.04 -0.49
N ILE A 54 -2.96 -1.00 -0.73
CA ILE A 54 -2.84 -2.21 0.10
C ILE A 54 -2.46 -1.83 1.53
N ALA A 55 -1.46 -0.96 1.71
CA ALA A 55 -1.00 -0.50 3.02
C ALA A 55 -2.12 0.17 3.82
N TYR A 56 -2.94 1.00 3.17
CA TYR A 56 -4.12 1.59 3.79
C TYR A 56 -5.10 0.51 4.28
N ARG A 57 -5.44 -0.46 3.42
CA ARG A 57 -6.40 -1.53 3.77
C ARG A 57 -5.91 -2.37 4.94
N GLU A 58 -4.63 -2.74 4.95
CA GLU A 58 -4.01 -3.51 6.03
C GLU A 58 -3.98 -2.72 7.35
N LEU A 59 -3.60 -1.44 7.32
CA LEU A 59 -3.60 -0.58 8.51
C LEU A 59 -5.00 -0.42 9.12
N VAL A 60 -6.03 -0.28 8.30
CA VAL A 60 -7.42 -0.18 8.77
C VAL A 60 -7.90 -1.53 9.33
N LYS A 61 -7.62 -2.63 8.62
CA LYS A 61 -8.04 -3.99 9.02
C LYS A 61 -7.44 -4.41 10.36
N HIS A 62 -6.15 -4.14 10.57
CA HIS A 62 -5.41 -4.55 11.77
C HIS A 62 -5.24 -3.43 12.82
N ARG A 63 -6.02 -2.34 12.73
CA ARG A 63 -5.92 -1.19 13.63
C ARG A 63 -5.95 -1.58 15.12
N THR A 64 -6.86 -2.48 15.49
CA THR A 64 -7.00 -2.93 16.89
C THR A 64 -5.75 -3.65 17.37
N ASP A 65 -5.14 -4.48 16.52
CA ASP A 65 -3.89 -5.19 16.83
C ASP A 65 -2.74 -4.20 17.02
N TYR A 66 -2.67 -3.17 16.17
CA TYR A 66 -1.67 -2.10 16.32
C TYR A 66 -1.85 -1.32 17.62
N ILE A 67 -3.08 -0.95 17.99
CA ILE A 67 -3.36 -0.27 19.26
C ILE A 67 -2.99 -1.17 20.46
N SER A 68 -3.32 -2.46 20.39
CA SER A 68 -2.96 -3.43 21.43
C SER A 68 -1.44 -3.54 21.61
N LYS A 69 -0.69 -3.64 20.50
CA LYS A 69 0.78 -3.65 20.52
C LYS A 69 1.36 -2.38 21.13
N ILE A 70 0.88 -1.20 20.72
CA ILE A 70 1.34 0.09 21.27
C ILE A 70 1.12 0.16 22.78
N ASN A 71 -0.02 -0.31 23.29
CA ASN A 71 -0.30 -0.26 24.72
C ASN A 71 0.59 -1.23 25.53
N LYS A 72 0.90 -2.40 24.97
CA LYS A 72 1.72 -3.44 25.61
C LYS A 72 3.23 -3.15 25.56
N ASP A 73 3.66 -2.22 24.72
CA ASP A 73 5.06 -1.88 24.56
C ASP A 73 5.58 -1.12 25.80
N SER A 74 6.56 -1.72 26.48
CA SER A 74 7.18 -1.16 27.68
C SER A 74 8.29 -0.15 27.37
N GLU A 75 8.79 -0.10 26.13
CA GLU A 75 9.86 0.83 25.74
C GLU A 75 9.31 2.23 25.43
N LEU A 76 8.01 2.34 25.19
CA LEU A 76 7.34 3.59 24.84
C LEU A 76 6.83 4.34 26.07
N SER A 77 7.11 5.65 26.14
CA SER A 77 6.48 6.53 27.13
C SER A 77 4.98 6.68 26.84
N GLU A 78 4.19 7.04 27.87
CA GLU A 78 2.74 7.25 27.68
C GLU A 78 2.43 8.37 26.68
N GLU A 79 3.29 9.39 26.60
CA GLU A 79 3.20 10.44 25.58
C GLU A 79 3.42 9.87 24.17
N GLN A 80 4.44 9.03 23.99
CA GLN A 80 4.71 8.36 22.71
C GLN A 80 3.57 7.42 22.30
N LYS A 81 3.02 6.66 23.24
CA LYS A 81 1.85 5.80 23.00
C LYS A 81 0.63 6.61 22.58
N SER A 82 0.36 7.72 23.27
CA SER A 82 -0.73 8.64 22.93
C SER A 82 -0.56 9.22 21.52
N MET A 83 0.65 9.69 21.20
CA MET A 83 0.99 10.18 19.87
C MET A 83 0.74 9.11 18.79
N LEU A 84 1.23 7.89 18.97
CA LEU A 84 1.09 6.79 18.02
C LEU A 84 -0.38 6.40 17.81
N LYS A 85 -1.16 6.28 18.90
CA LYS A 85 -2.61 6.03 18.84
C LYS A 85 -3.34 7.11 18.03
N ARG A 86 -2.97 8.38 18.21
CA ARG A 86 -3.53 9.49 17.42
C ARG A 86 -3.20 9.38 15.92
N LYS A 87 -2.10 8.73 15.54
CA LYS A 87 -1.75 8.50 14.12
C LYS A 87 -2.68 7.51 13.43
N ILE A 88 -3.32 6.61 14.18
CA ILE A 88 -4.17 5.52 13.67
C ILE A 88 -5.62 5.65 14.16
N SER A 89 -6.01 6.80 14.72
CA SER A 89 -7.30 6.99 15.39
C SER A 89 -8.49 6.93 14.44
N SER A 90 -8.32 7.37 13.19
CA SER A 90 -9.40 7.40 12.20
C SER A 90 -8.93 6.91 10.83
N ASN A 91 -9.87 6.40 10.04
CA ASN A 91 -9.61 5.97 8.66
C ASN A 91 -9.08 7.14 7.81
N ASN A 92 -9.57 8.36 8.04
CA ASN A 92 -9.11 9.55 7.32
C ASN A 92 -7.67 9.92 7.71
N THR A 93 -7.31 9.83 8.99
CA THR A 93 -5.94 10.08 9.44
C THR A 93 -4.97 9.05 8.87
N ILE A 94 -5.36 7.77 8.84
CA ILE A 94 -4.57 6.70 8.22
C ILE A 94 -4.40 6.98 6.72
N LEU A 95 -5.48 7.30 6.01
CA LEU A 95 -5.45 7.61 4.58
C LEU A 95 -4.51 8.77 4.27
N LEU A 96 -4.67 9.90 4.96
CA LEU A 96 -3.83 11.08 4.76
C LEU A 96 -2.35 10.79 5.05
N ARG A 97 -2.05 9.98 6.06
CA ARG A 97 -0.66 9.57 6.37
C ARG A 97 -0.09 8.66 5.30
N VAL A 98 -0.88 7.70 4.80
CA VAL A 98 -0.46 6.83 3.70
C VAL A 98 -0.17 7.66 2.45
N ILE A 99 -1.06 8.59 2.10
CA ILE A 99 -0.86 9.51 0.96
C ILE A 99 0.40 10.37 1.18
N TYR A 100 0.52 11.02 2.34
CA TYR A 100 1.67 11.87 2.66
C TYR A 100 3.00 11.10 2.57
N ASN A 101 3.07 9.90 3.15
CA ASN A 101 4.26 9.06 3.06
C ASN A 101 4.54 8.61 1.63
N SER A 102 3.49 8.27 0.86
CA SER A 102 3.63 7.83 -0.53
C SER A 102 4.15 8.95 -1.42
N VAL A 103 3.70 10.19 -1.22
CA VAL A 103 4.20 11.37 -1.95
C VAL A 103 5.61 11.71 -1.49
N ARG A 104 5.84 11.82 -0.18
CA ARG A 104 7.16 12.20 0.38
C ARG A 104 8.27 11.24 -0.05
N ARG A 105 7.99 9.94 -0.07
CA ARG A 105 8.97 8.89 -0.44
C ARG A 105 8.81 8.43 -1.89
N PHE A 106 8.03 9.13 -2.71
CA PHE A 106 7.70 8.68 -4.06
C PHE A 106 8.94 8.39 -4.91
N LYS A 107 9.88 9.35 -4.96
CA LYS A 107 11.14 9.22 -5.71
C LYS A 107 11.98 8.04 -5.23
N GLU A 108 12.19 7.94 -3.92
CA GLU A 108 13.00 6.88 -3.31
C GLU A 108 12.39 5.49 -3.57
N ASN A 109 11.07 5.36 -3.41
CA ASN A 109 10.33 4.13 -3.68
C ASN A 109 10.40 3.75 -5.17
N LEU A 110 10.23 4.72 -6.06
CA LEU A 110 10.33 4.51 -7.51
C LEU A 110 11.73 4.03 -7.91
N ASP A 111 12.78 4.69 -7.41
CA ASP A 111 14.18 4.30 -7.66
C ASP A 111 14.52 2.94 -7.06
N PHE A 112 13.99 2.63 -5.87
CA PHE A 112 14.13 1.31 -5.25
C PHE A 112 13.46 0.22 -6.07
N ASN A 113 12.21 0.45 -6.49
CA ASN A 113 11.45 -0.51 -7.31
C ASN A 113 12.13 -0.79 -8.64
N ILE A 114 12.65 0.24 -9.33
CA ILE A 114 13.39 0.08 -10.58
C ILE A 114 14.68 -0.73 -10.34
N ARG A 115 15.46 -0.41 -9.28
CA ARG A 115 16.67 -1.15 -8.94
C ARG A 115 16.39 -2.61 -8.61
N LEU A 116 15.35 -2.87 -7.82
CA LEU A 116 14.90 -4.23 -7.48
C LEU A 116 14.55 -5.03 -8.74
N LEU A 117 13.77 -4.44 -9.64
CA LEU A 117 13.36 -5.12 -10.87
C LEU A 117 14.51 -5.30 -11.88
N ASN A 118 15.49 -4.38 -11.91
CA ASN A 118 16.73 -4.55 -12.67
C ASN A 118 17.57 -5.69 -12.11
N HIS A 119 17.72 -5.76 -10.78
CA HIS A 119 18.46 -6.82 -10.10
C HIS A 119 17.86 -8.20 -10.38
N ILE A 120 16.54 -8.34 -10.21
CA ILE A 120 15.80 -9.58 -10.51
C ILE A 120 16.00 -10.00 -11.98
N LYS A 121 15.95 -9.06 -12.92
CA LYS A 121 16.18 -9.35 -14.35
C LYS A 121 17.60 -9.84 -14.60
N ASN A 122 18.59 -9.22 -13.94
CA ASN A 122 19.99 -9.62 -14.09
C ASN A 122 20.24 -11.03 -13.53
N GLU A 123 19.54 -11.41 -12.45
CA GLU A 123 19.65 -12.77 -11.87
C GLU A 123 18.92 -13.84 -12.68
N THR A 124 17.73 -13.52 -13.20
CA THR A 124 16.85 -14.52 -13.85
C THR A 124 16.93 -14.52 -15.38
N GLY A 125 17.62 -13.53 -15.97
CA GLY A 125 17.69 -13.29 -17.41
C GLY A 125 16.40 -12.78 -18.04
N ASN A 126 15.28 -12.74 -17.31
CA ASN A 126 13.95 -12.42 -17.81
C ASN A 126 13.23 -11.40 -16.91
N GLU A 127 12.26 -10.69 -17.50
CA GLU A 127 11.40 -9.79 -16.74
C GLU A 127 10.30 -10.56 -16.02
N ILE A 128 10.24 -10.43 -14.70
CA ILE A 128 9.19 -11.01 -13.89
C ILE A 128 7.95 -10.13 -13.94
N ARG A 129 6.79 -10.71 -14.23
CA ARG A 129 5.50 -10.01 -14.10
C ARG A 129 5.01 -10.09 -12.66
N VAL A 130 5.00 -8.96 -11.95
CA VAL A 130 4.42 -8.87 -10.61
C VAL A 130 2.91 -8.94 -10.73
N LYS A 131 2.29 -9.86 -9.99
CA LYS A 131 0.83 -9.99 -9.87
C LYS A 131 0.45 -9.78 -8.41
N VAL A 132 -0.53 -8.91 -8.13
CA VAL A 132 -1.13 -8.86 -6.79
C VAL A 132 -2.07 -10.05 -6.67
N LYS A 133 -1.69 -11.05 -5.87
CA LYS A 133 -2.63 -12.09 -5.43
C LYS A 133 -3.31 -11.57 -4.18
N ILE A 134 -4.55 -11.07 -4.32
CA ILE A 134 -5.38 -10.73 -3.16
C ILE A 134 -5.87 -12.05 -2.56
N SER A 135 -5.11 -12.63 -1.63
CA SER A 135 -5.59 -13.73 -0.79
C SER A 135 -6.52 -13.14 0.27
N ILE A 136 -7.82 -13.19 0.01
CA ILE A 136 -8.82 -12.93 1.04
C ILE A 136 -8.84 -14.17 1.94
N GLU A 137 -7.99 -14.20 2.97
CA GLU A 137 -8.20 -15.12 4.08
C GLU A 137 -9.45 -14.68 4.84
N ILE A 138 -10.61 -15.13 4.35
CA ILE A 138 -11.80 -15.22 5.17
C ILE A 138 -11.53 -16.36 6.14
N LYS A 139 -11.04 -16.07 7.35
CA LYS A 139 -11.22 -17.00 8.46
C LYS A 139 -12.72 -17.28 8.51
N LYS A 140 -13.11 -18.48 8.08
CA LYS A 140 -14.47 -19.03 8.22
C LYS A 140 -14.79 -19.01 9.72
N ILE A 141 -15.44 -17.96 10.19
CA ILE A 141 -16.29 -17.99 11.38
C ILE A 141 -17.55 -18.76 10.95
N LYS A 142 -17.42 -20.07 10.75
CA LYS A 142 -18.56 -20.98 10.54
C LYS A 142 -18.45 -22.27 11.37
N GLU A 143 -17.26 -22.64 11.86
CA GLU A 143 -17.12 -23.82 12.74
C GLU A 143 -17.59 -23.60 14.19
N ASN A 144 -17.85 -22.35 14.62
CA ASN A 144 -18.32 -22.07 15.99
C ASN A 144 -19.84 -21.90 16.11
N GLN A 145 -20.61 -21.97 15.02
CA GLN A 145 -22.08 -21.96 15.08
C GLN A 145 -22.67 -23.38 15.12
N GLU A 146 -22.10 -24.32 14.38
CA GLU A 146 -22.50 -25.75 14.44
C GLU A 146 -22.17 -26.34 15.82
N ASN A 147 -21.00 -26.02 16.37
CA ASN A 147 -20.59 -26.51 17.70
C ASN A 147 -21.37 -25.87 18.86
N PHE A 148 -22.10 -24.76 18.64
CA PHE A 148 -22.96 -24.14 19.66
C PHE A 148 -24.39 -24.68 19.59
N GLN A 149 -24.93 -24.96 18.40
CA GLN A 149 -26.23 -25.61 18.25
C GLN A 149 -26.20 -27.06 18.78
N ASP A 150 -25.16 -27.84 18.47
CA ASP A 150 -25.03 -29.22 18.98
C ASP A 150 -24.81 -29.27 20.50
N LYS A 151 -24.11 -28.27 21.05
CA LYS A 151 -23.87 -28.16 22.50
C LYS A 151 -25.10 -27.67 23.27
N VAL A 152 -25.97 -26.88 22.64
CA VAL A 152 -27.26 -26.47 23.23
C VAL A 152 -28.26 -27.61 23.13
N LEU A 153 -28.36 -28.31 22.01
CA LEU A 153 -29.25 -29.46 21.85
C LEU A 153 -28.92 -30.63 22.78
N SER A 154 -27.63 -30.88 23.04
CA SER A 154 -27.18 -31.91 24.01
C SER A 154 -27.32 -31.53 25.48
N MET A 155 -27.61 -30.26 25.80
CA MET A 155 -27.93 -29.83 27.16
C MET A 155 -29.43 -29.95 27.49
N PHE A 156 -30.28 -30.19 26.49
CA PHE A 156 -31.73 -30.33 26.64
C PHE A 156 -32.27 -31.73 26.25
N ALA A 157 -31.38 -32.67 25.92
CA ALA A 157 -31.69 -34.09 25.72
C ALA A 157 -31.21 -34.90 26.93
#